data_AF-A0A817NEK3-F1
#
_entry.id   AF-A0A817NEK3-F1
#
_cell.length_a   1.000
_cell.length_b   1.000
_cell.length_c   1.000
_cell.angle_alpha   90.00
_cell.angle_beta   90.00
_cell.angle_gamma   90.00
#
_symmetry.space_group_name_H-M   'P 1'
#
loop_
_entity.id
_entity.type
_entity.pdbx_description
1 polymer ?
#
loop_
_entity_poly.entity_id
_entity_poly.type
_entity_poly.pdbx_seq_one_letter_code
_entity_poly.pdbx_strand_id
1 'polypeptide(L)'
;MTDSSSASNFDNYIVELHENLDRLRDISDVDEQSSTIIADLAQAYSEHPSPMQTAMCLSALFCGQKNILTFLRRSCSKTELKKTKVEILQFLKFFVESAGVKILPHAVELKTVLLTIFNVDNASDVRASIFPVLSQLMELSAGSSDMQNEVDKMATTFLDQIGLQSSKAAATIKGLCLAFLGLLCKFFPEHMRKYSDPLLLGQYLKYLHEQLVKDAKFEMLIAAGTIESLVNYLVNFISSLTSDKVFLFFVHSQAPILRSRTKEDEKHYNEQRIRNELDLKRIYIYAARAIQTQDQTNLNRYALVKVTQSVIRCCSHPLKSTIQQQLENDEADT
;
A
#
# COMPACT_ATOMS: atom_id res chain seq x y z
N MET A 1 6.07 -7.84 -43.52
CA MET A 1 7.02 -8.91 -43.11
C MET A 1 8.05 -8.29 -42.17
N THR A 2 7.69 -8.03 -40.90
CA THR A 2 8.59 -7.42 -39.89
C THR A 2 8.12 -7.72 -38.45
N ASP A 3 7.62 -8.93 -38.15
CA ASP A 3 7.05 -9.21 -36.80
C ASP A 3 7.62 -10.45 -36.09
N SER A 4 8.66 -11.11 -36.62
CA SER A 4 9.30 -12.25 -35.95
C SER A 4 10.56 -11.90 -35.15
N SER A 5 11.08 -10.67 -35.26
CA SER A 5 12.37 -10.28 -34.65
C SER A 5 12.25 -9.74 -33.22
N SER A 6 11.05 -9.32 -32.79
CA SER A 6 10.84 -8.75 -31.45
C SER A 6 10.50 -9.82 -30.41
N ALA A 7 9.94 -10.96 -30.82
CA ALA A 7 9.58 -12.07 -29.92
C ALA A 7 10.81 -12.77 -29.35
N SER A 8 11.86 -12.89 -30.15
CA SER A 8 13.13 -13.45 -29.72
C SER A 8 13.87 -12.58 -28.72
N ASN A 9 13.51 -11.31 -28.52
CA ASN A 9 14.33 -10.41 -27.72
C ASN A 9 14.10 -10.56 -26.20
N PHE A 10 12.85 -10.73 -25.75
CA PHE A 10 12.55 -10.84 -24.32
C PHE A 10 13.03 -12.16 -23.70
N ASP A 11 12.84 -13.28 -24.41
CA ASP A 11 13.33 -14.57 -23.95
C ASP A 11 14.86 -14.58 -23.81
N ASN A 12 15.58 -13.90 -24.72
CA ASN A 12 17.04 -13.80 -24.65
C ASN A 12 17.51 -13.12 -23.37
N TYR A 13 16.90 -11.99 -22.98
CA TYR A 13 17.23 -11.32 -21.71
C TYR A 13 17.01 -12.25 -20.51
N ILE A 14 15.93 -13.03 -20.50
CA ILE A 14 15.63 -13.97 -19.40
C ILE A 14 16.63 -15.14 -19.38
N VAL A 15 17.01 -15.65 -20.56
CA VAL A 15 18.03 -16.70 -20.66
C VAL A 15 19.38 -16.21 -20.16
N GLU A 16 19.83 -15.04 -20.61
CA GLU A 16 21.10 -14.42 -20.20
C GLU A 16 21.12 -14.14 -18.69
N LEU A 17 20.01 -13.66 -18.13
CA LEU A 17 19.84 -13.47 -16.69
C LEU A 17 20.02 -14.78 -15.91
N HIS A 18 19.48 -15.88 -16.40
CA HIS A 18 19.66 -17.20 -15.80
C HIS A 18 21.10 -17.72 -15.93
N GLU A 19 21.77 -17.47 -17.04
CA GLU A 19 23.18 -17.83 -17.24
C GLU A 19 24.10 -17.07 -16.27
N ASN A 20 23.83 -15.78 -16.05
CA ASN A 20 24.53 -14.99 -15.04
C ASN A 20 24.36 -15.56 -13.63
N LEU A 21 23.15 -16.02 -13.29
CA LEU A 21 22.91 -16.70 -12.01
C LEU A 21 23.66 -18.03 -11.90
N ASP A 22 23.77 -18.78 -12.99
CA ASP A 22 24.50 -20.05 -13.03
C ASP A 22 26.02 -19.83 -12.86
N ARG A 23 26.54 -18.67 -13.31
CA ARG A 23 27.95 -18.28 -13.25
C ARG A 23 28.30 -17.40 -12.04
N LEU A 24 27.43 -17.35 -11.03
CA LEU A 24 27.57 -16.46 -9.87
C LEU A 24 28.86 -16.65 -9.07
N ARG A 25 29.50 -17.83 -9.17
CA ARG A 25 30.79 -18.12 -8.51
C ARG A 25 32.02 -17.70 -9.33
N ASP A 26 31.85 -17.45 -10.61
CA ASP A 26 32.95 -17.36 -11.58
C ASP A 26 33.18 -15.94 -12.08
N ILE A 27 32.23 -15.02 -11.83
CA ILE A 27 32.22 -13.67 -12.38
C ILE A 27 32.14 -12.66 -11.23
N SER A 28 33.04 -11.66 -11.22
CA SER A 28 32.85 -10.45 -10.42
C SER A 28 31.80 -9.56 -11.10
N ASP A 29 30.96 -8.88 -10.32
CA ASP A 29 29.96 -7.91 -10.82
C ASP A 29 28.72 -8.51 -11.51
N VAL A 30 28.37 -9.77 -11.22
CA VAL A 30 27.15 -10.43 -11.72
C VAL A 30 25.88 -9.62 -11.41
N ASP A 31 25.83 -8.96 -10.25
CA ASP A 31 24.69 -8.11 -9.89
C ASP A 31 24.56 -6.89 -10.79
N GLU A 32 25.68 -6.28 -11.20
CA GLU A 32 25.65 -5.13 -12.08
C GLU A 32 25.26 -5.54 -13.51
N GLN A 33 25.86 -6.60 -14.02
CA GLN A 33 25.52 -7.15 -15.34
C GLN A 33 24.05 -7.59 -15.40
N SER A 34 23.59 -8.33 -14.39
CA SER A 34 22.19 -8.78 -14.32
C SER A 34 21.22 -7.61 -14.16
N SER A 35 21.56 -6.58 -13.37
CA SER A 35 20.74 -5.36 -13.28
C SER A 35 20.65 -4.62 -14.61
N THR A 36 21.72 -4.61 -15.41
CA THR A 36 21.74 -3.97 -16.73
C THR A 36 20.84 -4.70 -17.71
N ILE A 37 20.85 -6.04 -17.72
CA ILE A 37 19.94 -6.87 -18.53
C ILE A 37 18.47 -6.53 -18.22
N ILE A 38 18.13 -6.34 -16.94
CA ILE A 38 16.76 -5.98 -16.55
C ILE A 38 16.41 -4.55 -16.98
N ALA A 39 17.34 -3.61 -16.89
CA ALA A 39 17.15 -2.25 -17.39
C ALA A 39 16.91 -2.24 -18.91
N ASP A 40 17.69 -3.01 -19.67
CA ASP A 40 17.53 -3.16 -21.12
C ASP A 40 16.18 -3.82 -21.47
N LEU A 41 15.78 -4.84 -20.71
CA LEU A 41 14.45 -5.46 -20.84
C LEU A 41 13.34 -4.46 -20.57
N ALA A 42 13.44 -3.66 -19.49
CA ALA A 42 12.46 -2.64 -19.16
C ALA A 42 12.38 -1.56 -20.24
N GLN A 43 13.52 -1.13 -20.78
CA GLN A 43 13.60 -0.19 -21.89
C GLN A 43 12.96 -0.76 -23.17
N ALA A 44 13.21 -2.04 -23.48
CA ALA A 44 12.60 -2.73 -24.61
C ALA A 44 11.08 -2.90 -24.46
N TYR A 45 10.58 -2.97 -23.21
CA TYR A 45 9.15 -3.10 -22.92
C TYR A 45 8.35 -1.79 -23.10
N SER A 46 9.01 -0.62 -23.14
CA SER A 46 8.43 0.72 -23.40
C SER A 46 7.31 1.19 -22.44
N GLU A 47 7.07 2.50 -22.36
CA GLU A 47 6.04 3.08 -21.48
C GLU A 47 4.59 2.78 -21.97
N HIS A 48 4.40 2.44 -23.24
CA HIS A 48 3.10 2.10 -23.84
C HIS A 48 3.20 0.86 -24.75
N PRO A 49 3.31 -0.35 -24.17
CA PRO A 49 3.48 -1.57 -24.93
C PRO A 49 2.24 -1.88 -25.77
N SER A 50 2.46 -2.27 -27.03
CA SER A 50 1.39 -2.83 -27.85
C SER A 50 0.84 -4.12 -27.21
N PRO A 51 -0.43 -4.51 -27.47
CA PRO A 51 -0.99 -5.75 -26.94
C PRO A 51 -0.15 -7.00 -27.25
N MET A 52 0.53 -6.99 -28.41
CA MET A 52 1.45 -8.04 -28.83
C MET A 52 2.71 -8.07 -27.95
N GLN A 53 3.36 -6.91 -27.73
CA GLN A 53 4.51 -6.82 -26.81
C GLN A 53 4.15 -7.25 -25.39
N THR A 54 2.98 -6.85 -24.88
CA THR A 54 2.48 -7.32 -23.57
C THR A 54 2.36 -8.83 -23.55
N ALA A 55 1.76 -9.45 -24.58
CA ALA A 55 1.60 -10.91 -24.63
C ALA A 55 2.95 -11.65 -24.70
N MET A 56 3.90 -11.13 -25.48
CA MET A 56 5.25 -11.70 -25.61
C MET A 56 6.01 -11.61 -24.29
N CYS A 57 6.03 -10.43 -23.67
CA CYS A 57 6.69 -10.21 -22.39
C CYS A 57 6.03 -11.06 -21.29
N LEU A 58 4.70 -11.19 -21.29
CA LEU A 58 3.98 -12.06 -20.36
C LEU A 58 4.42 -13.53 -20.50
N SER A 59 4.55 -14.03 -21.74
CA SER A 59 5.09 -15.37 -21.98
C SER A 59 6.53 -15.52 -21.46
N ALA A 60 7.41 -14.57 -21.77
CA ALA A 60 8.81 -14.60 -21.33
C ALA A 60 8.97 -14.57 -19.80
N LEU A 61 8.15 -13.78 -19.12
CA LEU A 61 8.22 -13.61 -17.66
C LEU A 61 7.59 -14.78 -16.90
N PHE A 62 6.54 -15.42 -17.42
CA PHE A 62 5.72 -16.35 -16.64
C PHE A 62 5.59 -17.76 -17.22
N CYS A 63 6.02 -18.01 -18.46
CA CYS A 63 5.94 -19.34 -19.08
C CYS A 63 7.32 -20.01 -19.18
N GLY A 64 7.32 -21.35 -19.26
CA GLY A 64 8.54 -22.13 -19.38
C GLY A 64 9.32 -22.31 -18.07
N GLN A 65 10.45 -23.02 -18.15
CA GLN A 65 11.28 -23.37 -16.98
C GLN A 65 12.21 -22.23 -16.55
N LYS A 66 12.79 -21.50 -17.52
CA LYS A 66 13.62 -20.32 -17.30
C LYS A 66 12.74 -19.08 -17.49
N ASN A 67 12.26 -18.52 -16.39
CA ASN A 67 11.37 -17.36 -16.37
C ASN A 67 11.71 -16.47 -15.16
N ILE A 68 11.17 -15.25 -15.11
CA ILE A 68 11.58 -14.27 -14.09
C ILE A 68 11.22 -14.75 -12.67
N LEU A 69 10.11 -15.47 -12.51
CA LEU A 69 9.70 -16.00 -11.21
C LEU A 69 10.64 -17.11 -10.73
N THR A 70 11.08 -17.98 -11.62
CA THR A 70 12.08 -19.01 -11.33
C THR A 70 13.42 -18.38 -10.98
N PHE A 71 13.84 -17.32 -11.69
CA PHE A 71 15.04 -16.57 -11.33
C PHE A 71 14.95 -16.02 -9.89
N LEU A 72 13.86 -15.31 -9.57
CA LEU A 72 13.65 -14.72 -8.25
C LEU A 72 13.60 -15.77 -7.13
N ARG A 73 12.95 -16.92 -7.36
CA ARG A 73 12.97 -18.05 -6.40
C ARG A 73 14.39 -18.55 -6.16
N ARG A 74 15.20 -18.71 -7.21
CA ARG A 74 16.59 -19.21 -7.11
C ARG A 74 17.54 -18.19 -6.49
N SER A 75 17.30 -16.90 -6.68
CA SER A 75 18.15 -15.80 -6.21
C SER A 75 17.75 -15.23 -4.84
N CYS A 76 16.62 -15.66 -4.25
CA CYS A 76 16.08 -15.09 -3.01
C CYS A 76 17.08 -15.07 -1.84
N SER A 77 17.89 -16.12 -1.67
CA SER A 77 18.90 -16.21 -0.59
C SER A 77 20.29 -15.68 -1.00
N LYS A 78 20.45 -15.20 -2.24
CA LYS A 78 21.71 -14.66 -2.77
C LYS A 78 21.80 -13.17 -2.45
N THR A 79 22.59 -12.81 -1.47
CA THR A 79 22.76 -11.41 -1.05
C THR A 79 23.53 -10.58 -2.07
N GLU A 80 24.32 -11.25 -2.91
CA GLU A 80 25.09 -10.66 -3.99
C GLU A 80 24.19 -10.06 -5.07
N LEU A 81 22.96 -10.55 -5.25
CA LEU A 81 22.03 -10.12 -6.30
C LEU A 81 21.01 -9.08 -5.83
N LYS A 82 21.39 -8.24 -4.86
CA LYS A 82 20.46 -7.30 -4.23
C LYS A 82 19.93 -6.28 -5.26
N LYS A 83 20.81 -5.65 -6.06
CA LYS A 83 20.43 -4.62 -7.02
C LYS A 83 19.51 -5.20 -8.09
N THR A 84 19.89 -6.35 -8.65
CA THR A 84 19.11 -7.08 -9.65
C THR A 84 17.70 -7.40 -9.15
N LYS A 85 17.56 -7.92 -7.92
CA LYS A 85 16.23 -8.24 -7.35
C LYS A 85 15.36 -6.99 -7.21
N VAL A 86 15.93 -5.85 -6.80
CA VAL A 86 15.19 -4.58 -6.71
C VAL A 86 14.74 -4.13 -8.10
N GLU A 87 15.63 -4.16 -9.10
CA GLU A 87 15.31 -3.78 -10.48
C GLU A 87 14.18 -4.63 -11.07
N ILE A 88 14.23 -5.95 -10.86
CA ILE A 88 13.17 -6.87 -11.28
C ILE A 88 11.84 -6.51 -10.63
N LEU A 89 11.83 -6.24 -9.32
CA LEU A 89 10.59 -5.89 -8.61
C LEU A 89 10.02 -4.55 -9.08
N GLN A 90 10.87 -3.58 -9.40
CA GLN A 90 10.45 -2.30 -9.98
C GLN A 90 9.87 -2.48 -11.38
N PHE A 91 10.54 -3.27 -12.23
CA PHE A 91 10.03 -3.62 -13.55
C PHE A 91 8.69 -4.39 -13.43
N LEU A 92 8.58 -5.37 -12.53
CA LEU A 92 7.34 -6.12 -12.31
C LEU A 92 6.20 -5.21 -11.85
N LYS A 93 6.46 -4.20 -11.02
CA LYS A 93 5.44 -3.21 -10.65
C LYS A 93 4.87 -2.54 -11.91
N PHE A 94 5.75 -2.00 -12.76
CA PHE A 94 5.36 -1.36 -14.02
C PHE A 94 4.65 -2.34 -14.97
N PHE A 95 5.16 -3.56 -15.09
CA PHE A 95 4.59 -4.59 -15.93
C PHE A 95 3.18 -4.98 -15.48
N VAL A 96 2.95 -5.21 -14.19
CA VAL A 96 1.62 -5.56 -13.66
C VAL A 96 0.62 -4.43 -13.90
N GLU A 97 1.03 -3.18 -13.72
CA GLU A 97 0.20 -2.00 -14.00
C GLU A 97 -0.19 -1.93 -15.49
N SER A 98 0.77 -2.12 -16.40
CA SER A 98 0.51 -2.08 -17.86
C SER A 98 -0.24 -3.30 -18.40
N ALA A 99 0.01 -4.50 -17.86
CA ALA A 99 -0.66 -5.73 -18.28
C ALA A 99 -2.13 -5.79 -17.83
N GLY A 100 -2.44 -5.13 -16.71
CA GLY A 100 -3.78 -5.09 -16.13
C GLY A 100 -4.33 -6.50 -15.89
N VAL A 101 -5.60 -6.74 -16.26
CA VAL A 101 -6.28 -8.03 -16.03
C VAL A 101 -5.63 -9.24 -16.71
N LYS A 102 -4.75 -9.03 -17.71
CA LYS A 102 -4.04 -10.13 -18.38
C LYS A 102 -3.09 -10.88 -17.45
N ILE A 103 -2.69 -10.27 -16.32
CA ILE A 103 -1.83 -10.91 -15.33
C ILE A 103 -2.57 -11.95 -14.47
N LEU A 104 -3.91 -11.90 -14.42
CA LEU A 104 -4.70 -12.70 -13.48
C LEU A 104 -4.43 -14.21 -13.52
N PRO A 105 -4.22 -14.86 -14.69
CA PRO A 105 -3.85 -16.27 -14.74
C PRO A 105 -2.54 -16.61 -14.00
N HIS A 106 -1.64 -15.64 -13.84
CA HIS A 106 -0.36 -15.79 -13.15
C HIS A 106 -0.32 -15.16 -11.76
N ALA A 107 -1.42 -14.54 -11.31
CA ALA A 107 -1.46 -13.74 -10.08
C ALA A 107 -1.12 -14.56 -8.84
N VAL A 108 -1.68 -15.77 -8.70
CA VAL A 108 -1.42 -16.64 -7.55
C VAL A 108 0.05 -17.05 -7.50
N GLU A 109 0.65 -17.37 -8.65
CA GLU A 109 2.06 -17.75 -8.72
C GLU A 109 2.98 -16.58 -8.38
N LEU A 110 2.74 -15.41 -9.01
CA LEU A 110 3.49 -14.18 -8.75
C LEU A 110 3.45 -13.83 -7.26
N LYS A 111 2.25 -13.78 -6.66
CA LYS A 111 2.07 -13.54 -5.21
C LYS A 111 2.84 -14.56 -4.38
N THR A 112 2.82 -15.83 -4.77
CA THR A 112 3.52 -16.89 -4.03
C THR A 112 5.04 -16.67 -4.05
N VAL A 113 5.60 -16.31 -5.20
CA VAL A 113 7.03 -15.98 -5.32
C VAL A 113 7.38 -14.75 -4.50
N LEU A 114 6.57 -13.70 -4.57
CA LEU A 114 6.77 -12.47 -3.80
C LEU A 114 6.78 -12.74 -2.29
N LEU A 115 5.85 -13.56 -1.77
CA LEU A 115 5.86 -13.95 -0.36
C LEU A 115 7.08 -14.82 0.01
N THR A 116 7.53 -15.71 -0.89
CA THR A 116 8.76 -16.47 -0.67
C THR A 116 9.96 -15.55 -0.51
N ILE A 117 10.14 -14.58 -1.41
CA ILE A 117 11.24 -13.60 -1.32
C ILE A 117 11.11 -12.80 -0.03
N PHE A 118 9.91 -12.31 0.29
CA PHE A 118 9.66 -11.51 1.50
C PHE A 118 10.08 -12.22 2.79
N ASN A 119 9.90 -13.55 2.84
CA ASN A 119 10.20 -14.38 4.01
C ASN A 119 11.66 -14.86 4.06
N VAL A 120 12.31 -15.05 2.91
CA VAL A 120 13.68 -15.63 2.84
C VAL A 120 14.75 -14.55 2.72
N ASP A 121 14.48 -13.46 2.01
CA ASP A 121 15.46 -12.40 1.76
C ASP A 121 15.60 -11.50 3.00
N ASN A 122 16.84 -11.20 3.38
CA ASN A 122 17.15 -10.36 4.54
C ASN A 122 17.32 -8.88 4.18
N ALA A 123 17.46 -8.54 2.89
CA ALA A 123 17.66 -7.17 2.45
C ALA A 123 16.34 -6.38 2.54
N SER A 124 16.32 -5.33 3.37
CA SER A 124 15.15 -4.46 3.56
C SER A 124 14.63 -3.88 2.25
N ASP A 125 15.52 -3.50 1.34
CA ASP A 125 15.15 -2.80 0.10
C ASP A 125 14.46 -3.75 -0.89
N VAL A 126 14.92 -5.01 -0.94
CA VAL A 126 14.27 -6.07 -1.72
C VAL A 126 12.88 -6.34 -1.14
N ARG A 127 12.80 -6.56 0.17
CA ARG A 127 11.52 -6.80 0.87
C ARG A 127 10.53 -5.64 0.71
N ALA A 128 11.01 -4.41 0.76
CA ALA A 128 10.19 -3.21 0.58
C ALA A 128 9.66 -3.10 -0.86
N SER A 129 10.47 -3.45 -1.86
CA SER A 129 10.11 -3.38 -3.28
C SER A 129 9.01 -4.37 -3.69
N ILE A 130 8.68 -5.34 -2.84
CA ILE A 130 7.60 -6.31 -3.07
C ILE A 130 6.22 -5.67 -2.90
N PHE A 131 6.06 -4.73 -1.96
CA PHE A 131 4.76 -4.17 -1.60
C PHE A 131 4.07 -3.43 -2.74
N PRO A 132 4.75 -2.60 -3.56
CA PRO A 132 4.13 -1.99 -4.73
C PRO A 132 3.56 -3.02 -5.72
N VAL A 133 4.31 -4.10 -5.99
CA VAL A 133 3.86 -5.17 -6.90
C VAL A 133 2.65 -5.90 -6.33
N LEU A 134 2.71 -6.29 -5.04
CA LEU A 134 1.58 -6.94 -4.38
C LEU A 134 0.34 -6.05 -4.33
N SER A 135 0.49 -4.76 -4.04
CA SER A 135 -0.63 -3.82 -3.93
C SER A 135 -1.37 -3.70 -5.26
N GLN A 136 -0.63 -3.51 -6.35
CA GLN A 136 -1.19 -3.48 -7.72
C GLN A 136 -1.89 -4.80 -8.06
N LEU A 137 -1.26 -5.93 -7.71
CA LEU A 137 -1.81 -7.25 -7.98
C LEU A 137 -3.10 -7.51 -7.20
N MET A 138 -3.18 -7.06 -5.94
CA MET A 138 -4.38 -7.19 -5.10
C MET A 138 -5.54 -6.35 -5.63
N GLU A 139 -5.26 -5.12 -6.06
CA GLU A 139 -6.28 -4.26 -6.66
C GLU A 139 -6.86 -4.87 -7.93
N LEU A 140 -6.01 -5.37 -8.84
CA LEU A 140 -6.45 -6.04 -10.06
C LEU A 140 -7.21 -7.35 -9.79
N SER A 141 -6.85 -8.05 -8.71
CA SER A 141 -7.46 -9.31 -8.32
C SER A 141 -8.69 -9.16 -7.43
N ALA A 142 -9.16 -7.92 -7.18
CA ALA A 142 -10.35 -7.67 -6.39
C ALA A 142 -11.57 -8.34 -7.07
N GLY A 143 -12.11 -9.38 -6.43
CA GLY A 143 -13.21 -10.19 -6.97
C GLY A 143 -12.81 -11.51 -7.63
N SER A 144 -11.51 -11.81 -7.78
CA SER A 144 -11.04 -13.12 -8.22
C SER A 144 -11.16 -14.16 -7.10
N SER A 145 -11.84 -15.28 -7.35
CA SER A 145 -12.00 -16.38 -6.40
C SER A 145 -10.66 -17.02 -6.00
N ASP A 146 -9.73 -17.11 -6.95
CA ASP A 146 -8.43 -17.74 -6.71
C ASP A 146 -7.60 -16.90 -5.75
N MET A 147 -7.64 -15.56 -5.89
CA MET A 147 -6.92 -14.67 -4.99
C MET A 147 -7.57 -14.58 -3.61
N GLN A 148 -8.90 -14.62 -3.55
CA GLN A 148 -9.67 -14.64 -2.29
C GLN A 148 -9.19 -15.76 -1.34
N ASN A 149 -8.95 -16.96 -1.87
CA ASN A 149 -8.45 -18.10 -1.10
C ASN A 149 -7.03 -17.89 -0.53
N GLU A 150 -6.27 -16.93 -1.07
CA GLU A 150 -4.89 -16.64 -0.68
C GLU A 150 -4.77 -15.49 0.32
N VAL A 151 -5.83 -14.72 0.54
CA VAL A 151 -5.84 -13.53 1.42
C VAL A 151 -5.46 -13.88 2.85
N ASP A 152 -5.98 -14.98 3.38
CA ASP A 152 -5.72 -15.39 4.75
C ASP A 152 -4.23 -15.65 5.01
N LYS A 153 -3.56 -16.32 4.08
CA LYS A 153 -2.12 -16.61 4.17
C LYS A 153 -1.29 -15.34 4.14
N MET A 154 -1.68 -14.35 3.33
CA MET A 154 -1.02 -13.05 3.31
C MET A 154 -1.25 -12.29 4.62
N ALA A 155 -2.49 -12.22 5.08
CA ALA A 155 -2.86 -11.51 6.30
C ALA A 155 -2.08 -12.04 7.51
N THR A 156 -2.04 -13.36 7.71
CA THR A 156 -1.27 -13.98 8.80
C THR A 156 0.22 -13.69 8.68
N THR A 157 0.80 -13.86 7.48
CA THR A 157 2.22 -13.56 7.22
C THR A 157 2.58 -12.13 7.62
N PHE A 158 1.78 -11.12 7.26
CA PHE A 158 2.08 -9.72 7.58
C PHE A 158 1.73 -9.34 9.02
N LEU A 159 0.71 -9.96 9.62
CA LEU A 159 0.39 -9.82 11.05
C LEU A 159 1.56 -10.29 11.92
N ASP A 160 2.19 -11.41 11.57
CA ASP A 160 3.35 -11.92 12.29
C ASP A 160 4.54 -10.95 12.24
N GLN A 161 4.71 -10.23 11.13
CA GLN A 161 5.80 -9.25 10.95
C GLN A 161 5.60 -7.98 11.77
N ILE A 162 4.37 -7.55 12.01
CA ILE A 162 4.07 -6.42 12.90
C ILE A 162 4.03 -6.86 14.38
N GLY A 163 4.16 -8.17 14.64
CA GLY A 163 4.30 -8.85 15.93
C GLY A 163 4.18 -7.97 17.16
N LEU A 164 3.02 -8.07 17.82
CA LEU A 164 2.52 -7.30 18.97
C LEU A 164 3.47 -7.15 20.19
N GLN A 165 4.64 -7.83 20.25
CA GLN A 165 5.59 -7.74 21.37
C GLN A 165 7.09 -7.98 21.04
N SER A 166 7.53 -8.40 19.83
CA SER A 166 8.94 -8.80 19.64
C SER A 166 9.52 -8.79 18.21
N SER A 167 8.84 -8.20 17.22
CA SER A 167 9.35 -8.23 15.85
C SER A 167 10.67 -7.45 15.69
N LYS A 168 11.72 -8.15 15.24
CA LYS A 168 13.03 -7.59 14.82
C LYS A 168 12.97 -6.87 13.47
N ALA A 169 11.80 -6.80 12.82
CA ALA A 169 11.68 -6.12 11.54
C ALA A 169 11.95 -4.61 11.67
N ALA A 170 12.64 -4.06 10.69
CA ALA A 170 12.88 -2.62 10.58
C ALA A 170 11.55 -1.85 10.52
N ALA A 171 11.53 -0.63 11.05
CA ALA A 171 10.35 0.24 11.06
C ALA A 171 9.71 0.42 9.67
N THR A 172 10.54 0.51 8.62
CA THR A 172 10.09 0.56 7.21
C THR A 172 9.21 -0.64 6.85
N ILE A 173 9.68 -1.86 7.16
CA ILE A 173 8.94 -3.09 6.81
C ILE A 173 7.66 -3.18 7.63
N LYS A 174 7.70 -2.82 8.92
CA LYS A 174 6.48 -2.78 9.75
C LYS A 174 5.44 -1.81 9.20
N GLY A 175 5.86 -0.59 8.81
CA GLY A 175 4.99 0.39 8.18
C GLY A 175 4.34 -0.13 6.89
N LEU A 176 5.11 -0.78 6.03
CA LEU A 176 4.60 -1.38 4.79
C LEU A 176 3.63 -2.55 5.04
N CYS A 177 3.92 -3.42 6.00
CA CYS A 177 3.00 -4.49 6.42
C CYS A 177 1.67 -3.91 6.93
N LEU A 178 1.71 -2.84 7.75
CA LEU A 178 0.51 -2.18 8.24
C LEU A 178 -0.32 -1.63 7.08
N ALA A 179 0.28 -0.85 6.20
CA ALA A 179 -0.38 -0.27 5.03
C ALA A 179 -1.04 -1.37 4.17
N PHE A 180 -0.31 -2.46 3.91
CA PHE A 180 -0.81 -3.57 3.11
C PHE A 180 -1.98 -4.33 3.76
N LEU A 181 -1.95 -4.53 5.09
CA LEU A 181 -3.10 -5.11 5.80
C LEU A 181 -4.36 -4.24 5.65
N GLY A 182 -4.20 -2.91 5.63
CA GLY A 182 -5.30 -1.99 5.31
C GLY A 182 -5.81 -2.17 3.88
N LEU A 183 -4.93 -2.31 2.89
CA LEU A 183 -5.32 -2.61 1.50
C LEU A 183 -6.10 -3.91 1.38
N LEU A 184 -5.70 -4.97 2.11
CA LEU A 184 -6.49 -6.21 2.16
C LEU A 184 -7.89 -5.95 2.73
N CYS A 185 -8.04 -5.09 3.75
CA CYS A 185 -9.34 -4.71 4.29
C CYS A 185 -10.21 -3.94 3.28
N LYS A 186 -9.59 -3.13 2.42
CA LYS A 186 -10.27 -2.40 1.34
C LYS A 186 -10.75 -3.33 0.23
N PHE A 187 -9.91 -4.26 -0.24
CA PHE A 187 -10.21 -5.08 -1.43
C PHE A 187 -10.84 -6.44 -1.12
N PHE A 188 -10.61 -7.01 0.07
CA PHE A 188 -11.09 -8.34 0.47
C PHE A 188 -11.78 -8.31 1.86
N PRO A 189 -12.82 -7.48 2.06
CA PRO A 189 -13.42 -7.28 3.38
C PRO A 189 -14.01 -8.55 4.00
N GLU A 190 -14.60 -9.45 3.18
CA GLU A 190 -15.20 -10.70 3.68
C GLU A 190 -14.17 -11.61 4.36
N HIS A 191 -12.98 -11.74 3.77
CA HIS A 191 -11.88 -12.53 4.34
C HIS A 191 -11.21 -11.82 5.52
N MET A 192 -11.12 -10.49 5.45
CA MET A 192 -10.50 -9.69 6.51
C MET A 192 -11.39 -9.49 7.74
N ARG A 193 -12.70 -9.83 7.66
CA ARG A 193 -13.64 -9.66 8.78
C ARG A 193 -13.18 -10.32 10.07
N LYS A 194 -12.63 -11.54 10.01
CA LYS A 194 -12.12 -12.26 11.20
C LYS A 194 -10.89 -11.62 11.83
N TYR A 195 -10.14 -10.82 11.08
CA TYR A 195 -8.97 -10.08 11.57
C TYR A 195 -9.30 -8.64 11.98
N SER A 196 -10.53 -8.18 11.73
CA SER A 196 -10.91 -6.76 11.81
C SER A 196 -10.86 -6.18 13.24
N ASP A 197 -11.99 -5.98 13.90
CA ASP A 197 -12.06 -5.57 15.31
C ASP A 197 -12.23 -6.82 16.20
N PRO A 198 -11.48 -6.96 17.32
CA PRO A 198 -10.57 -6.00 17.94
C PRO A 198 -9.12 -6.02 17.47
N LEU A 199 -8.72 -6.98 16.62
CA LEU A 199 -7.30 -7.26 16.37
C LEU A 199 -6.59 -6.17 15.55
N LEU A 200 -7.00 -5.93 14.31
CA LEU A 200 -6.38 -4.92 13.45
C LEU A 200 -6.69 -3.50 13.93
N LEU A 201 -7.97 -3.21 14.22
CA LEU A 201 -8.37 -1.87 14.65
C LEU A 201 -7.68 -1.49 15.97
N GLY A 202 -7.64 -2.40 16.95
CA GLY A 202 -6.93 -2.18 18.21
C GLY A 202 -5.44 -1.92 18.00
N GLN A 203 -4.80 -2.65 17.09
CA GLN A 203 -3.39 -2.46 16.78
C GLN A 203 -3.10 -1.13 16.09
N TYR A 204 -3.94 -0.70 15.16
CA TYR A 204 -3.80 0.61 14.51
C TYR A 204 -3.93 1.75 15.51
N LEU A 205 -4.93 1.70 16.40
CA LEU A 205 -5.12 2.71 17.44
C LEU A 205 -3.96 2.71 18.44
N LYS A 206 -3.47 1.53 18.83
CA LYS A 206 -2.29 1.40 19.70
C LYS A 206 -1.06 2.05 19.09
N TYR A 207 -0.74 1.76 17.84
CA TYR A 207 0.41 2.37 17.16
C TYR A 207 0.25 3.89 17.02
N LEU A 208 -0.93 4.39 16.63
CA LEU A 208 -1.18 5.83 16.58
C LEU A 208 -1.00 6.50 17.95
N HIS A 209 -1.51 5.89 19.01
CA HIS A 209 -1.33 6.41 20.37
C HIS A 209 0.16 6.39 20.78
N GLU A 210 0.88 5.31 20.52
CA GLU A 210 2.31 5.20 20.84
C GLU A 210 3.16 6.21 20.07
N GLN A 211 2.87 6.45 18.79
CA GLN A 211 3.63 7.35 17.94
C GLN A 211 3.28 8.83 18.15
N LEU A 212 2.00 9.15 18.42
CA LEU A 212 1.52 10.55 18.44
C LEU A 212 1.35 11.12 19.86
N VAL A 213 1.12 10.27 20.86
CA VAL A 213 0.80 10.73 22.23
C VAL A 213 1.90 10.42 23.22
N LYS A 214 2.44 9.19 23.19
CA LYS A 214 3.56 8.84 24.06
C LYS A 214 4.82 9.55 23.56
N ASP A 215 5.68 9.97 24.49
CA ASP A 215 7.00 10.57 24.21
C ASP A 215 8.01 9.49 23.76
N ALA A 216 7.54 8.56 22.92
CA ALA A 216 8.34 7.52 22.31
C ALA A 216 9.11 8.13 21.12
N LYS A 217 10.20 7.46 20.72
CA LYS A 217 10.93 7.82 19.50
C LYS A 217 9.98 7.69 18.30
N PHE A 218 9.51 8.83 17.77
CA PHE A 218 8.60 8.87 16.63
C PHE A 218 9.19 8.15 15.42
N GLU A 219 8.52 7.11 14.95
CA GLU A 219 8.86 6.31 13.78
C GLU A 219 7.91 6.67 12.62
N MET A 220 8.33 7.66 11.84
CA MET A 220 7.54 8.23 10.73
C MET A 220 6.92 7.19 9.80
N LEU A 221 7.65 6.13 9.45
CA LEU A 221 7.19 5.11 8.51
C LEU A 221 6.10 4.20 9.12
N ILE A 222 6.16 3.92 10.42
CA ILE A 222 5.09 3.18 11.11
C ILE A 222 3.85 4.07 11.22
N ALA A 223 4.02 5.33 11.58
CA ALA A 223 2.91 6.29 11.65
C ALA A 223 2.21 6.44 10.30
N ALA A 224 2.96 6.66 9.22
CA ALA A 224 2.43 6.78 7.86
C ALA A 224 1.67 5.51 7.43
N GLY A 225 2.27 4.34 7.60
CA GLY A 225 1.64 3.07 7.27
C GLY A 225 0.37 2.79 8.08
N THR A 226 0.34 3.20 9.36
CA THR A 226 -0.84 3.05 10.22
C THR A 226 -1.98 3.98 9.81
N ILE A 227 -1.68 5.22 9.43
CA ILE A 227 -2.69 6.17 8.95
C ILE A 227 -3.28 5.63 7.64
N GLU A 228 -2.43 5.24 6.69
CA GLU A 228 -2.87 4.67 5.41
C GLU A 228 -3.70 3.40 5.62
N SER A 229 -3.27 2.52 6.51
CA SER A 229 -4.00 1.28 6.80
C SER A 229 -5.37 1.54 7.38
N LEU A 230 -5.48 2.53 8.29
CA LEU A 230 -6.75 2.90 8.88
C LEU A 230 -7.68 3.53 7.84
N VAL A 231 -7.16 4.40 6.98
CA VAL A 231 -7.94 4.98 5.87
C VAL A 231 -8.52 3.89 4.96
N ASN A 232 -7.73 2.87 4.61
CA ASN A 232 -8.20 1.75 3.79
C ASN A 232 -9.16 0.81 4.55
N TYR A 233 -8.91 0.56 5.84
CA TYR A 233 -9.80 -0.22 6.71
C TYR A 233 -11.20 0.40 6.80
N LEU A 234 -11.26 1.73 6.97
CA LEU A 234 -12.51 2.47 7.11
C LEU A 234 -13.35 2.53 5.84
N VAL A 235 -12.88 2.02 4.70
CA VAL A 235 -13.74 1.90 3.51
C VAL A 235 -14.88 0.89 3.75
N ASN A 236 -14.62 -0.22 4.43
CA ASN A 236 -15.57 -1.32 4.59
C ASN A 236 -15.96 -1.61 6.06
N PHE A 237 -15.19 -1.14 7.04
CA PHE A 237 -15.36 -1.50 8.44
C PHE A 237 -15.80 -0.32 9.33
N ILE A 238 -16.53 0.66 8.79
CA ILE A 238 -16.98 1.85 9.56
C ILE A 238 -17.79 1.45 10.81
N SER A 239 -18.60 0.40 10.71
CA SER A 239 -19.45 -0.06 11.82
C SER A 239 -18.68 -0.56 13.04
N SER A 240 -17.37 -0.84 12.93
CA SER A 240 -16.54 -1.26 14.06
C SER A 240 -16.01 -0.08 14.90
N LEU A 241 -16.19 1.16 14.41
CA LEU A 241 -15.88 2.37 15.15
C LEU A 241 -17.03 2.70 16.12
N THR A 242 -16.86 2.35 17.40
CA THR A 242 -17.71 2.88 18.48
C THR A 242 -17.38 4.35 18.75
N SER A 243 -18.30 5.12 19.38
CA SER A 243 -18.09 6.55 19.69
C SER A 243 -16.75 6.84 20.36
N ASP A 244 -16.30 5.93 21.23
CA ASP A 244 -15.06 6.09 22.01
C ASP A 244 -13.80 5.85 21.15
N LYS A 245 -13.90 4.95 20.15
CA LYS A 245 -12.84 4.70 19.16
C LYS A 245 -12.76 5.82 18.12
N VAL A 246 -13.89 6.42 17.75
CA VAL A 246 -13.96 7.65 16.94
C VAL A 246 -13.32 8.82 17.67
N PHE A 247 -13.61 8.96 18.97
CA PHE A 247 -13.00 9.96 19.84
C PHE A 247 -11.47 9.78 19.91
N LEU A 248 -10.96 8.55 20.09
CA LEU A 248 -9.51 8.29 20.04
C LEU A 248 -8.91 8.65 18.66
N PHE A 249 -9.53 8.23 17.55
CA PHE A 249 -9.05 8.57 16.22
C PHE A 249 -9.00 10.09 15.98
N PHE A 250 -10.04 10.80 16.40
CA PHE A 250 -10.15 12.26 16.31
C PHE A 250 -9.15 12.97 17.24
N VAL A 251 -9.03 12.56 18.49
CA VAL A 251 -8.09 13.13 19.46
C VAL A 251 -6.64 12.84 19.09
N HIS A 252 -6.32 11.66 18.54
CA HIS A 252 -4.96 11.30 18.15
C HIS A 252 -4.53 11.96 16.84
N SER A 253 -5.42 12.06 15.84
CA SER A 253 -5.15 12.86 14.63
C SER A 253 -5.00 14.35 14.93
N GLN A 254 -5.59 14.85 16.03
CA GLN A 254 -5.51 16.23 16.50
C GLN A 254 -4.47 16.45 17.62
N ALA A 255 -3.80 15.42 18.13
CA ALA A 255 -2.90 15.50 19.29
C ALA A 255 -1.70 16.47 19.12
N PRO A 256 -1.11 16.64 17.92
CA PRO A 256 -0.10 17.68 17.69
C PRO A 256 -0.67 19.11 17.75
N ILE A 257 -1.99 19.26 17.54
CA ILE A 257 -2.69 20.55 17.44
C ILE A 257 -3.27 20.95 18.82
N LEU A 258 -3.76 19.99 19.60
CA LEU A 258 -4.41 20.21 20.91
C LEU A 258 -3.44 20.46 22.08
N ARG A 259 -2.13 20.30 21.90
CA ARG A 259 -1.14 20.78 22.90
C ARG A 259 -1.09 22.31 23.07
N SER A 260 -1.99 23.06 22.41
CA SER A 260 -2.01 24.52 22.45
C SER A 260 -3.28 25.22 22.95
N ARG A 261 -4.39 24.54 23.30
CA ARG A 261 -5.62 25.27 23.69
C ARG A 261 -6.45 24.61 24.80
N THR A 262 -6.89 25.44 25.75
CA THR A 262 -7.61 25.15 26.99
C THR A 262 -9.12 24.93 26.82
N LYS A 263 -9.72 24.35 27.87
CA LYS A 263 -11.09 23.89 28.12
C LYS A 263 -12.19 24.94 27.86
N GLU A 264 -13.22 24.63 27.06
CA GLU A 264 -14.57 25.22 27.27
C GLU A 264 -15.77 24.53 26.59
N ASP A 265 -15.67 23.71 25.53
CA ASP A 265 -16.89 23.40 24.74
C ASP A 265 -17.34 21.93 24.74
N GLU A 266 -18.05 21.50 25.79
CA GLU A 266 -18.67 20.16 25.90
C GLU A 266 -20.09 20.08 25.28
N LYS A 267 -20.71 21.23 24.95
CA LYS A 267 -22.11 21.30 24.47
C LYS A 267 -22.25 21.26 22.94
N HIS A 268 -21.18 21.59 22.21
CA HIS A 268 -21.12 21.56 20.72
C HIS A 268 -20.95 20.13 20.16
N TYR A 269 -20.78 19.14 21.04
CA TYR A 269 -20.31 17.79 20.77
C TYR A 269 -21.32 16.89 20.03
N ASN A 270 -22.63 17.12 20.19
CA ASN A 270 -23.65 16.20 19.65
C ASN A 270 -24.13 16.54 18.23
N GLU A 271 -24.07 17.80 17.81
CA GLU A 271 -24.46 18.22 16.45
C GLU A 271 -23.33 18.02 15.41
N GLN A 272 -22.09 17.87 15.88
CA GLN A 272 -20.91 17.56 15.07
C GLN A 272 -20.99 16.16 14.44
N ARG A 273 -21.74 15.24 15.06
CA ARG A 273 -21.74 13.80 14.78
C ARG A 273 -22.26 13.42 13.38
N ILE A 274 -23.23 14.17 12.85
CA ILE A 274 -23.93 13.85 11.59
C ILE A 274 -23.19 14.45 10.36
N ARG A 275 -22.39 15.51 10.55
CA ARG A 275 -21.65 16.18 9.46
C ARG A 275 -20.30 15.53 9.11
N ASN A 276 -19.79 14.67 10.00
CA ASN A 276 -18.46 14.04 9.89
C ASN A 276 -18.30 13.03 8.73
N GLU A 277 -19.38 12.48 8.18
CA GLU A 277 -19.31 11.42 7.16
C GLU A 277 -18.97 11.91 5.73
N LEU A 278 -19.31 13.15 5.38
CA LEU A 278 -19.04 13.71 4.04
C LEU A 278 -17.61 14.24 3.90
N ASP A 279 -16.98 14.63 5.01
CA ASP A 279 -15.64 15.21 5.04
C ASP A 279 -14.53 14.15 5.08
N LEU A 280 -14.80 12.98 5.67
CA LEU A 280 -13.93 11.78 5.55
C LEU A 280 -13.66 11.41 4.08
N LYS A 281 -14.68 11.56 3.20
CA LYS A 281 -14.55 11.29 1.76
C LYS A 281 -13.62 12.25 1.02
N ARG A 282 -13.46 13.50 1.49
CA ARG A 282 -12.55 14.50 0.85
C ARG A 282 -11.11 14.39 1.35
N ILE A 283 -10.93 13.99 2.61
CA ILE A 283 -9.63 13.66 3.21
C ILE A 283 -8.98 12.48 2.46
N TYR A 284 -9.77 11.47 2.11
CA TYR A 284 -9.35 10.33 1.27
C TYR A 284 -8.77 10.77 -0.09
N ILE A 285 -9.42 11.70 -0.79
CA ILE A 285 -9.04 12.17 -2.13
C ILE A 285 -7.71 12.95 -2.11
N TYR A 286 -7.42 13.67 -1.03
CA TYR A 286 -6.22 14.49 -0.91
C TYR A 286 -4.99 13.71 -0.43
N ALA A 287 -5.18 12.75 0.48
CA ALA A 287 -4.12 11.81 0.88
C ALA A 287 -3.65 10.97 -0.33
N ALA A 288 -4.59 10.53 -1.18
CA ALA A 288 -4.28 9.79 -2.40
C ALA A 288 -3.44 10.58 -3.41
N ARG A 289 -3.64 11.90 -3.54
CA ARG A 289 -2.86 12.77 -4.44
C ARG A 289 -1.48 13.16 -3.90
N ALA A 290 -1.32 13.25 -2.58
CA ALA A 290 -0.05 13.62 -1.95
C ALA A 290 0.98 12.47 -2.01
N ILE A 291 0.51 11.22 -1.97
CA ILE A 291 1.34 10.02 -2.13
C ILE A 291 1.97 9.95 -3.53
N GLN A 292 1.36 10.59 -4.54
CA GLN A 292 1.83 10.58 -5.93
C GLN A 292 3.00 11.54 -6.23
N THR A 293 3.31 12.54 -5.38
CA THR A 293 4.21 13.66 -5.78
C THR A 293 5.57 13.74 -5.07
N GLN A 294 5.96 12.77 -4.23
CA GLN A 294 7.31 12.57 -3.65
C GLN A 294 8.11 13.78 -3.09
N ASP A 295 7.52 14.93 -2.79
CA ASP A 295 8.25 16.08 -2.23
C ASP A 295 8.14 16.12 -0.68
N GLN A 296 9.27 15.90 -0.01
CA GLN A 296 9.31 15.32 1.34
C GLN A 296 9.62 16.28 2.49
N THR A 297 9.97 17.55 2.23
CA THR A 297 10.55 18.41 3.29
C THR A 297 9.68 19.61 3.68
N ASN A 298 8.94 20.20 2.74
CA ASN A 298 8.00 21.30 3.05
C ASN A 298 6.53 20.85 3.16
N LEU A 299 6.22 19.65 2.68
CA LEU A 299 4.87 19.07 2.67
C LEU A 299 4.39 18.67 4.07
N ASN A 300 5.28 18.25 4.98
CA ASN A 300 4.85 17.74 6.29
C ASN A 300 4.33 18.81 7.25
N ARG A 301 4.80 20.07 7.13
CA ARG A 301 4.23 21.20 7.87
C ARG A 301 3.15 21.89 7.06
N TYR A 302 3.30 22.05 5.75
CA TYR A 302 2.30 22.74 4.93
C TYR A 302 1.05 21.91 4.66
N ALA A 303 1.15 20.59 4.47
CA ALA A 303 -0.02 19.70 4.36
C ALA A 303 -0.71 19.55 5.71
N LEU A 304 0.04 19.42 6.82
CA LEU A 304 -0.55 19.42 8.15
C LEU A 304 -1.21 20.79 8.47
N VAL A 305 -0.58 21.90 8.09
CA VAL A 305 -1.13 23.26 8.18
C VAL A 305 -2.27 23.49 7.20
N LYS A 306 -2.32 22.86 6.02
CA LYS A 306 -3.43 22.95 5.05
C LYS A 306 -4.61 22.05 5.41
N VAL A 307 -4.34 20.88 5.99
CA VAL A 307 -5.30 20.03 6.70
C VAL A 307 -5.91 20.85 7.84
N THR A 308 -5.08 21.51 8.65
CA THR A 308 -5.52 22.35 9.78
C THR A 308 -6.19 23.66 9.32
N GLN A 309 -5.73 24.30 8.25
CA GLN A 309 -6.28 25.57 7.73
C GLN A 309 -7.53 25.37 6.88
N SER A 310 -7.71 24.21 6.24
CA SER A 310 -8.97 23.87 5.56
C SER A 310 -10.03 23.47 6.59
N VAL A 311 -9.62 22.81 7.68
CA VAL A 311 -10.43 22.64 8.90
C VAL A 311 -10.87 24.01 9.46
N ILE A 312 -10.00 25.03 9.45
CA ILE A 312 -10.32 26.39 9.93
C ILE A 312 -11.12 27.23 8.91
N ARG A 313 -10.92 27.06 7.59
CA ARG A 313 -11.64 27.84 6.56
C ARG A 313 -13.06 27.35 6.29
N CYS A 314 -13.39 26.12 6.65
CA CYS A 314 -14.78 25.67 6.73
C CYS A 314 -15.57 26.41 7.85
N CYS A 315 -14.91 27.20 8.71
CA CYS A 315 -15.53 27.97 9.78
C CYS A 315 -16.14 29.32 9.34
N SER A 316 -16.32 29.61 8.05
CA SER A 316 -17.07 30.80 7.62
C SER A 316 -18.18 30.44 6.64
N HIS A 317 -19.41 30.44 7.19
CA HIS A 317 -20.74 30.34 6.57
C HIS A 317 -20.87 31.19 5.28
N PRO A 318 -21.83 30.90 4.36
CA PRO A 318 -23.26 31.01 4.64
C PRO A 318 -24.16 30.00 3.90
N LEU A 319 -24.96 29.25 4.65
CA LEU A 319 -26.23 28.68 4.20
C LEU A 319 -27.15 28.70 5.42
N LYS A 320 -27.42 29.95 5.84
CA LYS A 320 -28.31 30.32 6.94
C LYS A 320 -29.79 30.25 6.51
N SER A 321 -30.08 30.08 5.21
CA SER A 321 -31.42 30.18 4.65
C SER A 321 -32.17 28.85 4.47
N THR A 322 -31.49 27.70 4.49
CA THR A 322 -32.17 26.39 4.32
C THR A 322 -32.66 25.83 5.65
N ILE A 323 -31.98 26.14 6.75
CA ILE A 323 -32.31 25.62 8.09
C ILE A 323 -33.48 26.41 8.72
N GLN A 324 -33.63 27.70 8.41
CA GLN A 324 -34.73 28.52 8.91
C GLN A 324 -36.10 28.10 8.33
N GLN A 325 -36.11 27.56 7.10
CA GLN A 325 -37.32 27.10 6.41
C GLN A 325 -37.83 25.74 6.89
N GLN A 326 -37.01 24.97 7.60
CA GLN A 326 -37.40 23.69 8.21
C GLN A 326 -37.86 23.86 9.66
N LEU A 327 -37.39 24.89 10.37
CA LEU A 327 -37.86 25.21 11.72
C LEU A 327 -39.26 25.87 11.73
N GLU A 328 -39.62 26.65 10.71
CA GLU A 328 -40.97 27.26 10.60
C GLU A 328 -42.07 26.26 10.20
N ASN A 329 -41.71 25.08 9.65
CA ASN A 329 -42.69 24.06 9.25
C ASN A 329 -43.01 23.06 10.39
N ASP A 330 -42.13 22.92 11.38
CA ASP A 330 -42.33 22.02 12.53
C ASP A 330 -43.05 22.72 13.71
N GLU A 331 -43.15 24.06 13.72
CA GLU A 331 -43.94 24.82 14.70
C GLU A 331 -45.44 24.96 14.34
N ALA A 332 -45.88 24.45 13.18
CA ALA A 332 -47.27 24.57 12.72
C ALA A 332 -48.17 23.35 13.04
N ASP A 333 -47.61 22.27 13.63
CA ASP A 333 -48.34 21.03 13.97
C ASP A 333 -48.34 20.72 15.49
N THR A 334 -48.20 21.75 16.34
CA THR A 334 -48.51 21.69 17.80
C THR A 334 -49.40 22.84 18.22
#